data_AF-A0A953AWS3-F1
#
_entry.id   AF-A0A953AWS3-F1
#
_cell.length_a   1.000
_cell.length_b   1.000
_cell.length_c   1.000
_cell.angle_alpha   90.00
_cell.angle_beta   90.00
_cell.angle_gamma   90.00
#
_symmetry.space_group_name_H-M   'P 1'
#
loop_
_entity.id
_entity.type
_entity.pdbx_description
1 polymer ?
#
loop_
_entity_poly.entity_id
_entity_poly.type
_entity_poly.pdbx_seq_one_letter_code
_entity_poly.pdbx_strand_id
1 'polypeptide(L)'
;MFGALNLATDPVRPPAGMDAAPEVISCRNVLVYLGPDVATKVVAALAECLAVGGLLILGAVEVPARMPAVLEPFEPTVPGAFHKRPSAHRARRLAARPGAG
;
A
#
# COMPACT_ATOMS: atom_id res chain seq x y z
N MET A 1 -10.11 4.38 -16.78
CA MET A 1 -11.27 4.90 -16.02
C MET A 1 -10.74 5.78 -14.91
N PHE A 2 -11.41 6.90 -14.61
CA PHE A 2 -11.04 7.79 -13.51
C PHE A 2 -12.23 7.92 -12.55
N GLY A 3 -11.94 8.07 -11.26
CA GLY A 3 -12.93 8.27 -10.21
C GLY A 3 -12.47 9.34 -9.22
N ALA A 4 -13.39 9.86 -8.42
CA ALA A 4 -13.11 10.83 -7.37
C ALA A 4 -13.14 10.13 -6.00
N LEU A 5 -12.15 10.42 -5.16
CA LEU A 5 -12.06 9.94 -3.78
C LEU A 5 -11.33 11.01 -2.96
N ASN A 6 -11.97 11.55 -1.92
CA ASN A 6 -11.32 12.44 -0.98
C ASN A 6 -10.64 11.65 0.14
N LEU A 7 -9.31 11.56 0.10
CA LEU A 7 -8.53 10.80 1.09
C LEU A 7 -8.68 11.31 2.54
N ALA A 8 -9.10 12.56 2.74
CA ALA A 8 -9.24 13.14 4.08
C ALA A 8 -10.56 12.73 4.76
N THR A 9 -11.62 12.50 3.99
CA THR A 9 -12.99 12.34 4.51
C THR A 9 -13.65 11.03 4.09
N ASP A 10 -13.29 10.50 2.93
CA ASP A 10 -13.99 9.38 2.34
C ASP A 10 -13.33 8.06 2.76
N PRO A 11 -14.10 6.97 2.91
CA PRO A 11 -13.53 5.66 3.16
C PRO A 11 -12.72 5.20 1.94
N VAL A 12 -11.43 4.93 2.15
CA VAL A 12 -10.57 4.34 1.11
C VAL A 12 -10.95 2.87 0.93
N ARG A 13 -11.37 2.52 -0.30
CA ARG A 13 -11.75 1.15 -0.69
C ARG A 13 -11.13 0.83 -2.05
N PRO A 14 -10.96 -0.46 -2.41
CA PRO A 14 -10.61 -0.84 -3.77
C PRO A 14 -11.60 -0.25 -4.77
N PRO A 15 -11.13 0.24 -5.95
CA PRO A 15 -12.03 0.76 -6.98
C PRO A 15 -13.08 -0.27 -7.39
N ALA A 16 -14.32 0.20 -7.60
CA ALA A 16 -15.39 -0.65 -8.11
C ALA A 16 -15.02 -1.24 -9.48
N GLY A 17 -15.34 -2.52 -9.70
CA GLY A 17 -15.01 -3.24 -10.94
C GLY A 17 -13.58 -3.79 -11.00
N MET A 18 -12.84 -3.76 -9.89
CA MET A 18 -11.55 -4.45 -9.77
C MET A 18 -11.74 -5.80 -9.06
N ASP A 19 -11.54 -6.90 -9.77
CA ASP A 19 -11.73 -8.27 -9.25
C ASP A 19 -10.61 -8.73 -8.29
N ALA A 20 -9.49 -8.01 -8.27
CA ALA A 20 -8.32 -8.32 -7.46
C ALA A 20 -7.77 -7.06 -6.78
N ALA A 21 -7.10 -7.23 -5.64
CA ALA A 21 -6.40 -6.13 -4.98
C ALA A 21 -5.26 -5.59 -5.87
N PRO A 22 -5.02 -4.26 -5.90
CA PRO A 22 -3.93 -3.67 -6.66
C PRO A 22 -2.57 -4.18 -6.18
N GLU A 23 -1.67 -4.48 -7.11
CA GLU A 23 -0.28 -4.84 -6.77
C GLU A 23 0.61 -3.63 -6.51
N VAL A 24 0.21 -2.44 -7.00
CA VAL A 24 0.93 -1.19 -6.79
C VAL A 24 -0.07 -0.08 -6.44
N ILE A 25 0.23 0.68 -5.40
CA ILE A 25 -0.47 1.92 -5.05
C ILE A 25 0.55 3.05 -4.99
N SER A 26 0.29 4.15 -5.69
CA SER A 26 1.12 5.36 -5.66
C SER A 26 0.33 6.50 -5.01
N CYS A 27 0.81 7.01 -3.88
CA CYS A 27 0.24 8.12 -3.13
C CYS A 27 1.37 9.10 -2.77
N ARG A 28 1.91 9.78 -3.79
CA ARG A 28 3.09 10.64 -3.68
C ARG A 28 2.70 12.11 -3.65
N ASN A 29 3.34 12.87 -2.78
CA ASN A 29 3.19 14.30 -2.57
C ASN A 29 1.77 14.71 -2.17
N VAL A 30 1.03 13.83 -1.48
CA VAL A 30 -0.35 14.07 -1.03
C VAL A 30 -0.46 14.10 0.50
N LEU A 31 0.28 13.25 1.21
CA LEU A 31 0.15 13.11 2.66
C LEU A 31 0.63 14.35 3.40
N VAL A 32 1.54 15.14 2.80
CA VAL A 32 2.01 16.43 3.35
C VAL A 32 0.90 17.46 3.58
N TYR A 33 -0.24 17.32 2.90
CA TYR A 33 -1.38 18.22 3.06
C TYR A 33 -2.35 17.77 4.17
N LEU A 34 -2.13 16.59 4.75
CA LEU A 34 -3.00 16.00 5.75
C LEU A 34 -2.41 16.18 7.14
N GLY A 35 -3.27 16.31 8.15
CA GLY A 35 -2.84 16.20 9.54
C GLY A 35 -2.23 14.81 9.82
N PRO A 36 -1.30 14.68 10.78
CA PRO A 36 -0.54 13.45 11.01
C PRO A 36 -1.44 12.23 11.26
N ASP A 37 -2.51 12.40 12.04
CA ASP A 37 -3.47 11.32 12.31
C ASP A 37 -4.23 10.87 11.07
N VAL A 38 -4.57 11.82 10.18
CA VAL A 38 -5.26 11.54 8.92
C VAL A 38 -4.30 10.82 7.97
N ALA A 39 -3.05 11.29 7.85
CA ALA A 39 -2.04 10.62 7.03
C ALA A 39 -1.80 9.16 7.48
N THR A 40 -1.68 8.90 8.80
CA THR A 40 -1.55 7.54 9.33
C THR A 40 -2.77 6.67 8.99
N LYS A 41 -4.00 7.20 9.11
CA LYS A 41 -5.23 6.48 8.74
C LYS A 41 -5.27 6.16 7.24
N VAL A 42 -4.89 7.11 6.39
CA VAL A 42 -4.83 6.90 4.94
C VAL A 42 -3.83 5.81 4.58
N VAL A 43 -2.61 5.85 5.13
CA VAL A 43 -1.61 4.81 4.85
C VAL A 43 -2.08 3.43 5.32
N ALA A 44 -2.76 3.33 6.47
CA ALA A 44 -3.35 2.09 6.92
C ALA A 44 -4.41 1.55 5.95
N ALA A 45 -5.33 2.41 5.48
CA ALA A 45 -6.38 2.00 4.56
C ALA A 45 -5.83 1.63 3.16
N LEU A 46 -4.81 2.34 2.68
CA LEU A 46 -4.10 1.96 1.45
C LEU A 46 -3.39 0.61 1.59
N ALA A 47 -2.76 0.36 2.75
CA ALA A 47 -2.15 -0.93 3.04
C ALA A 47 -3.17 -2.06 3.07
N GLU A 48 -4.39 -1.83 3.56
CA GLU A 48 -5.48 -2.81 3.51
C GLU A 48 -5.89 -3.14 2.08
N CYS A 49 -6.04 -2.11 1.23
CA CYS A 49 -6.40 -2.28 -0.18
C CYS A 49 -5.30 -2.96 -1.00
N LEU A 50 -4.03 -2.79 -0.62
CA LEU A 50 -2.88 -3.32 -1.37
C LEU A 50 -2.86 -4.86 -1.33
N ALA A 51 -2.55 -5.47 -2.48
CA ALA A 51 -2.29 -6.89 -2.54
C ALA A 51 -1.14 -7.27 -1.60
N VAL A 52 -1.23 -8.47 -1.03
CA VAL A 52 -0.12 -9.05 -0.27
C VAL A 52 1.10 -9.15 -1.18
N GLY A 53 2.27 -8.72 -0.72
CA GLY A 53 3.50 -8.59 -1.53
C GLY A 53 3.48 -7.45 -2.55
N GLY A 54 2.41 -6.64 -2.57
CA GLY A 54 2.34 -5.44 -3.39
C GLY A 54 3.17 -4.30 -2.83
N LEU A 55 3.31 -3.24 -3.64
CA LEU A 55 4.14 -2.08 -3.38
C LEU A 55 3.29 -0.82 -3.11
N LEU A 56 3.53 -0.18 -1.97
CA LEU A 56 3.06 1.18 -1.68
C LEU A 56 4.20 2.17 -1.91
N ILE A 57 3.94 3.19 -2.73
CA ILE A 57 4.90 4.24 -3.04
C ILE A 57 4.36 5.58 -2.52
N LEU A 58 5.05 6.14 -1.54
CA LEU A 58 4.83 7.48 -0.98
C LEU A 58 5.89 8.46 -1.52
N GLY A 59 5.75 9.74 -1.21
CA GLY A 59 6.83 10.72 -1.40
C GLY A 59 8.01 10.44 -0.45
N ALA A 60 9.20 10.91 -0.84
CA ALA A 60 10.45 10.62 -0.11
C ALA A 60 10.48 11.14 1.34
N VAL A 61 9.61 12.11 1.67
CA VAL A 61 9.50 12.74 3.00
C VAL A 61 8.14 12.48 3.66
N GLU A 62 7.31 11.60 3.07
CA GLU A 62 5.90 11.42 3.45
C GLU A 62 5.65 10.20 4.32
N VAL A 63 6.65 9.78 5.09
CA VAL A 63 6.51 8.64 6.00
C VAL A 63 5.83 9.13 7.29
N PRO A 64 4.58 8.70 7.59
CA PRO A 64 3.93 9.09 8.84
C PRO A 64 4.70 8.55 10.05
N ALA A 65 4.54 9.21 11.20
CA ALA A 65 5.18 8.78 12.45
C ALA A 65 4.84 7.34 12.85
N ARG A 66 3.65 6.86 12.44
CA ARG A 66 3.22 5.47 12.64
C ARG A 66 2.91 4.81 11.30
N MET A 67 3.69 3.79 10.98
CA MET A 67 3.47 2.90 9.84
C MET A 67 2.68 1.64 10.25
N PRO A 68 1.78 1.12 9.40
CA PRO A 68 1.18 -0.19 9.59
C PRO A 68 2.25 -1.28 9.67
N ALA A 69 2.18 -2.17 10.66
CA ALA A 69 3.17 -3.24 10.85
C ALA A 69 3.27 -4.24 9.67
N VAL A 70 2.21 -4.29 8.86
CA VAL A 70 2.16 -5.10 7.62
C VAL A 70 2.98 -4.51 6.48
N LEU A 71 3.45 -3.26 6.61
CA LEU A 71 4.36 -2.64 5.64
C LEU A 71 5.80 -2.75 6.13
N GLU A 72 6.69 -3.10 5.22
CA GLU A 72 8.14 -3.12 5.43
C GLU A 72 8.82 -2.30 4.32
N PRO A 73 9.95 -1.64 4.61
CA PRO A 73 10.71 -0.93 3.58
C PRO A 73 11.04 -1.83 2.39
N PHE A 74 10.95 -1.27 1.18
CA PHE A 74 11.39 -1.95 -0.04
C PHE A 74 12.91 -2.11 -0.05
N GLU A 75 13.43 -3.26 -0.48
CA GLU A 75 14.88 -3.50 -0.63
C GLU A 75 15.29 -3.70 -2.09
N PRO A 76 16.37 -3.07 -2.58
CA PRO A 76 17.23 -2.11 -1.86
C PRO A 76 16.47 -0.85 -1.43
N THR A 77 16.81 -0.28 -0.27
CA THR A 77 16.07 0.87 0.31
C THR A 77 15.84 1.99 -0.71
N VAL A 78 14.58 2.19 -1.09
CA VAL A 78 14.10 3.34 -1.88
C VAL A 78 13.22 4.21 -0.98
N PRO A 79 13.54 5.49 -0.76
CA PRO A 79 12.74 6.37 0.10
C PRO A 79 11.28 6.44 -0.32
N GLY A 80 10.38 6.14 0.62
CA GLY A 80 8.93 6.14 0.40
C GLY A 80 8.37 4.85 -0.22
N ALA A 81 9.19 3.84 -0.52
CA ALA A 81 8.72 2.56 -1.08
C ALA A 81 8.60 1.48 0.01
N PHE A 82 7.46 0.79 0.06
CA PHE A 82 7.16 -0.23 1.07
C PHE A 82 6.44 -1.44 0.48
N HIS A 83 6.86 -2.65 0.86
CA HIS A 83 6.14 -3.87 0.55
C HIS A 83 5.09 -4.19 1.62
N LYS A 84 3.93 -4.70 1.19
CA LYS A 84 3.02 -5.40 2.11
C LYS A 84 3.54 -6.81 2.36
N ARG A 85 3.87 -7.13 3.61
CA ARG A 85 4.37 -8.44 4.02
C ARG A 85 3.48 -9.56 3.49
N PRO A 86 4.07 -10.67 3.01
CA PRO A 86 3.32 -11.88 2.67
C PRO A 86 2.44 -12.33 3.85
N SER A 87 1.12 -12.43 3.65
CA SER A 87 0.30 -13.25 4.54
C SER A 87 0.78 -14.70 4.40
N ALA A 88 0.80 -15.44 5.51
CA ALA A 88 1.27 -16.84 5.53
C ALA A 88 0.61 -17.70 4.42
N HIS A 89 -0.61 -17.36 4.01
CA HIS A 89 -1.32 -18.00 2.91
C HIS A 89 -0.74 -17.72 1.51
N ARG A 90 -0.34 -16.47 1.18
CA ARG A 90 0.30 -16.16 -0.12
C ARG A 90 1.74 -16.63 -0.15
N ALA A 91 2.47 -16.58 0.97
CA ALA A 91 3.81 -17.16 1.08
C ALA A 91 3.80 -18.65 0.71
N ARG A 92 2.79 -19.40 1.20
CA ARG A 92 2.57 -20.80 0.83
C ARG A 92 2.25 -20.98 -0.66
N ARG A 93 1.42 -20.11 -1.26
CA ARG A 93 1.12 -20.17 -2.70
C ARG A 93 2.32 -19.83 -3.60
N LEU A 94 3.14 -18.86 -3.22
CA LEU A 94 4.36 -18.50 -3.96
C LEU A 94 5.42 -19.59 -3.84
N ALA A 95 5.62 -20.14 -2.65
CA ALA A 95 6.50 -21.31 -2.44
C ALA A 95 6.00 -22.57 -3.17
N ALA A 96 4.69 -22.66 -3.42
CA ALA A 96 4.07 -23.77 -4.16
C ALA A 96 4.05 -23.57 -5.69
N ARG A 97 4.56 -22.44 -6.24
CA ARG A 97 4.76 -22.32 -7.68
C ARG A 97 6.02 -23.10 -8.07
N PRO A 98 5.93 -24.19 -8.86
CA PRO A 98 7.13 -24.84 -9.37
C PRO A 98 7.88 -23.84 -10.25
N GLY A 99 9.20 -23.74 -10.08
CA GLY A 99 10.05 -22.86 -10.86
C GLY A 99 9.82 -23.08 -12.35
N ALA A 100 9.51 -22.02 -13.08
CA ALA A 100 9.55 -22.03 -14.52
C ALA A 100 11.02 -22.23 -14.93
N GLY A 101 11.33 -23.45 -15.36
CA GLY A 101 12.59 -23.80 -16.01
C GLY A 101 12.66 -23.27 -17.43
#